data_AF-A0A7S9KYD8-F1
#
_entry.id   AF-A0A7S9KYD8-F1
#
_cell.length_a   1.000
_cell.length_b   1.000
_cell.length_c   1.000
_cell.angle_alpha   90.00
_cell.angle_beta   90.00
_cell.angle_gamma   90.00
#
_symmetry.space_group_name_H-M   'P 1'
#
loop_
_entity.id
_entity.type
_entity.pdbx_description
1 polymer ?
#
loop_
_entity_poly.entity_id
_entity_poly.type
_entity_poly.pdbx_seq_one_letter_code
_entity_poly.pdbx_strand_id
1 'polypeptide(L)'
;MKFLLSLPSKSSLPVKIFKRYATLLSIASICALAYSCTPKLYVDEDKRYDAGSLTDLQLDSLHLYLKQNERVKLRDTIIIKYDFNNDACWNDLRNQNNAFLNDVRWAFQKNIIDKAAKRPKASIYQYKEIGKNFSQIKSSGLEIETDSGFLRRLLFKEPITCGTSAIVLPDGKFLLIKSDPQFSALLLNAKDIEEKLFQNLVKVPK
;
A
#
# COMPACT_ATOMS: atom_id res chain seq x y z
N MET A 1 18.65 89.25 8.35
CA MET A 1 18.24 88.54 7.12
C MET A 1 17.87 87.12 7.54
N LYS A 2 16.58 86.75 7.49
CA LYS A 2 16.05 85.44 7.89
C LYS A 2 16.47 84.38 6.85
N PHE A 3 17.02 83.26 7.28
CA PHE A 3 17.04 82.04 6.47
C PHE A 3 16.36 80.91 7.25
N LEU A 4 15.27 80.44 6.65
CA LEU A 4 14.38 79.39 7.14
C LEU A 4 15.04 78.02 7.06
N LEU A 5 14.87 77.24 8.12
CA LEU A 5 15.02 75.78 8.13
C LEU A 5 13.96 75.15 7.21
N SER A 6 14.37 74.34 6.24
CA SER A 6 13.48 73.44 5.51
C SER A 6 13.65 72.01 6.03
N LEU A 7 12.55 71.40 6.46
CA LEU A 7 12.43 69.96 6.75
C LEU A 7 12.23 69.19 5.44
N PRO A 8 12.78 67.97 5.29
CA PRO A 8 12.54 67.18 4.09
C PRO A 8 11.14 66.56 4.10
N SER A 9 10.51 66.65 2.92
CA SER A 9 9.21 66.13 2.53
C SER A 9 9.11 64.60 2.63
N LYS A 10 7.97 64.10 3.15
CA LYS A 10 7.55 62.70 3.12
C LYS A 10 7.64 62.13 1.70
N SER A 11 8.39 61.04 1.53
CA SER A 11 8.37 60.23 0.30
C SER A 11 7.13 59.34 0.29
N SER A 12 6.17 59.67 -0.57
CA SER A 12 5.03 58.80 -0.87
C SER A 12 5.50 57.65 -1.77
N LEU A 13 5.52 56.42 -1.23
CA LEU A 13 5.66 55.22 -2.06
C LEU A 13 4.48 55.11 -3.04
N PRO A 14 4.71 54.79 -4.32
CA PRO A 14 3.65 54.79 -5.32
C PRO A 14 2.71 53.59 -5.13
N VAL A 15 1.42 53.90 -4.90
CA VAL A 15 0.26 53.00 -4.71
C VAL A 15 0.17 51.87 -5.76
N LYS A 16 0.76 52.04 -6.95
CA LYS A 16 0.80 51.02 -8.01
C LYS A 16 1.63 49.78 -7.65
N ILE A 17 2.66 49.92 -6.81
CA ILE A 17 3.52 48.81 -6.41
C ILE A 17 2.74 47.87 -5.46
N PHE A 18 1.99 48.44 -4.52
CA PHE A 18 1.17 47.68 -3.56
C PHE A 18 0.10 46.79 -4.24
N LYS A 19 -0.55 47.29 -5.29
CA LYS A 19 -1.55 46.51 -6.05
C LYS A 19 -0.95 45.27 -6.73
N ARG A 20 0.27 45.34 -7.26
CA ARG A 20 0.93 44.19 -7.93
C ARG A 20 1.34 43.10 -6.94
N TYR A 21 1.79 43.47 -5.74
CA TYR A 21 2.12 42.49 -4.70
C TYR A 21 0.88 41.81 -4.13
N ALA A 22 -0.23 42.55 -3.97
CA ALA A 22 -1.50 41.96 -3.52
C ALA A 22 -2.03 40.90 -4.51
N THR A 23 -1.95 41.14 -5.82
CA THR A 23 -2.37 40.15 -6.83
C THR A 23 -1.47 38.90 -6.85
N LEU A 24 -0.16 39.07 -6.68
CA LEU A 24 0.80 37.95 -6.61
C LEU A 24 0.62 37.10 -5.35
N LEU A 25 0.35 37.73 -4.19
CA LEU A 25 0.01 37.02 -2.96
C LEU A 25 -1.29 36.22 -3.11
N SER A 26 -2.29 36.82 -3.77
CA SER A 26 -3.59 36.17 -4.02
C SER A 26 -3.44 34.92 -4.88
N ILE A 27 -2.62 34.97 -5.94
CA ILE A 27 -2.35 33.83 -6.82
C ILE A 27 -1.55 32.74 -6.08
N ALA A 28 -0.55 33.12 -5.28
CA ALA A 28 0.22 32.17 -4.48
C ALA A 28 -0.64 31.42 -3.44
N SER A 29 -1.61 32.10 -2.81
CA SER A 29 -2.57 31.48 -1.89
C SER A 29 -3.54 30.51 -2.58
N ILE A 30 -3.97 30.81 -3.82
CA ILE A 30 -4.83 29.90 -4.61
C ILE A 30 -4.06 28.65 -5.04
N CYS A 31 -2.78 28.78 -5.43
CA CYS A 31 -1.94 27.62 -5.73
C CYS A 31 -1.65 26.76 -4.48
N ALA A 32 -1.47 27.35 -3.30
CA ALA A 32 -1.25 26.60 -2.07
C ALA A 32 -2.46 25.72 -1.67
N LEU A 33 -3.69 26.18 -1.94
CA LEU A 33 -4.91 25.40 -1.70
C LEU A 33 -5.13 24.28 -2.73
N ALA A 34 -4.63 24.43 -3.96
CA ALA A 34 -4.69 23.38 -4.97
C ALA A 34 -3.69 22.23 -4.71
N TYR A 35 -2.58 22.50 -4.01
CA TYR A 35 -1.56 21.49 -3.67
C TYR A 35 -1.87 20.68 -2.40
N SER A 36 -2.86 21.08 -1.59
CA SER A 36 -3.28 20.31 -0.41
C SER A 36 -4.18 19.12 -0.74
N CYS A 37 -4.60 18.94 -2.00
CA CYS A 37 -5.30 17.75 -2.46
C CYS A 37 -4.31 16.65 -2.85
N THR A 38 -3.43 16.25 -1.93
CA THR A 38 -2.90 14.88 -2.02
C THR A 38 -4.07 13.97 -1.67
N PRO A 39 -4.47 13.03 -2.56
CA PRO A 39 -5.45 12.04 -2.17
C PRO A 39 -4.82 11.26 -1.02
N LYS A 40 -5.27 11.53 0.21
CA LYS A 40 -5.06 10.59 1.30
C LYS A 40 -5.53 9.25 0.76
N LEU A 41 -4.66 8.25 0.82
CA LEU A 41 -4.95 6.88 0.44
C LEU A 41 -5.97 6.32 1.46
N TYR A 42 -7.18 6.87 1.47
CA TYR A 42 -8.30 6.37 2.25
C TYR A 42 -8.68 5.06 1.59
N VAL A 43 -8.28 3.97 2.22
CA VAL A 43 -8.82 2.68 1.85
C VAL A 43 -10.28 2.68 2.25
N ASP A 44 -11.16 2.46 1.27
CA ASP A 44 -12.56 2.18 1.54
C ASP A 44 -12.64 0.82 2.25
N GLU A 45 -12.76 0.85 3.58
CA GLU A 45 -12.76 -0.35 4.43
C GLU A 45 -13.86 -1.34 4.04
N ASP A 46 -14.99 -0.84 3.53
CA ASP A 46 -16.11 -1.67 3.09
C ASP A 46 -15.78 -2.46 1.80
N LYS A 47 -14.83 -1.97 1.00
CA LYS A 47 -14.34 -2.63 -0.23
C LYS A 47 -12.97 -3.27 -0.07
N ARG A 48 -12.35 -3.13 1.11
CA ARG A 48 -11.03 -3.68 1.43
C ARG A 48 -11.04 -5.20 1.44
N TYR A 49 -12.17 -5.79 1.79
CA TYR A 49 -12.30 -7.24 1.97
C TYR A 49 -13.15 -7.86 0.86
N ASP A 50 -12.73 -9.04 0.43
CA ASP A 50 -13.52 -9.89 -0.45
C ASP A 50 -13.34 -11.34 -0.03
N ALA A 51 -14.33 -12.20 -0.25
CA ALA A 51 -14.27 -13.57 0.21
C ALA A 51 -14.82 -14.54 -0.84
N GLY A 52 -14.37 -15.78 -0.76
CA GLY A 52 -14.83 -16.84 -1.64
C GLY A 52 -14.42 -18.21 -1.12
N SER A 53 -14.55 -19.20 -1.99
CA SER A 53 -14.14 -20.57 -1.71
C SER A 53 -13.45 -21.17 -2.92
N LEU A 54 -12.37 -21.89 -2.68
CA LEU A 54 -11.73 -22.76 -3.65
C LEU A 54 -12.45 -24.12 -3.66
N THR A 55 -12.55 -24.74 -4.83
CA THR A 55 -12.89 -26.16 -4.89
C THR A 55 -11.73 -27.02 -4.38
N ASP A 56 -11.99 -28.27 -3.99
CA ASP A 56 -10.93 -29.19 -3.53
C ASP A 56 -9.78 -29.30 -4.54
N LEU A 57 -10.11 -29.41 -5.84
CA LEU A 57 -9.12 -29.44 -6.93
C LEU A 57 -8.28 -28.15 -7.00
N GLN A 58 -8.89 -26.99 -6.76
CA GLN A 58 -8.19 -25.71 -6.74
C GLN A 58 -7.28 -25.59 -5.51
N LEU A 59 -7.74 -26.06 -4.35
CA LEU A 59 -6.97 -26.07 -3.12
C LEU A 59 -5.76 -27.01 -3.23
N ASP A 60 -5.95 -28.21 -3.78
CA ASP A 60 -4.86 -29.14 -4.05
C ASP A 60 -3.84 -28.57 -5.04
N SER A 61 -4.32 -27.92 -6.10
CA SER A 61 -3.46 -27.23 -7.06
C SER A 61 -2.65 -26.11 -6.39
N LEU A 62 -3.27 -25.35 -5.48
CA LEU A 62 -2.59 -24.33 -4.70
C LEU A 62 -1.50 -24.95 -3.80
N HIS A 63 -1.81 -26.03 -3.09
CA HIS A 63 -0.84 -26.74 -2.24
C HIS A 63 0.35 -27.26 -3.05
N LEU A 64 0.11 -27.88 -4.21
CA LEU A 64 1.17 -28.36 -5.09
C LEU A 64 2.06 -27.22 -5.59
N TYR A 65 1.45 -26.10 -5.98
CA TYR A 65 2.19 -24.92 -6.42
C TYR A 65 3.08 -24.35 -5.30
N LEU A 66 2.54 -24.17 -4.10
CA LEU A 66 3.27 -23.58 -2.97
C LEU A 66 4.38 -24.48 -2.41
N LYS A 67 4.25 -25.81 -2.54
CA LYS A 67 5.31 -26.78 -2.15
C LYS A 67 6.60 -26.62 -2.96
N GLN A 68 6.54 -25.97 -4.12
CA GLN A 68 7.74 -25.70 -4.92
C GLN A 68 8.70 -24.73 -4.22
N ASN A 69 8.21 -23.94 -3.26
CA ASN A 69 9.05 -23.10 -2.41
C ASN A 69 9.51 -23.90 -1.18
N GLU A 70 10.69 -24.49 -1.27
CA GLU A 70 11.28 -25.33 -0.21
C GLU A 70 11.61 -24.55 1.08
N ARG A 71 11.64 -23.21 1.04
CA ARG A 71 11.94 -22.36 2.21
C ARG A 71 10.78 -22.29 3.19
N VAL A 72 9.55 -22.51 2.73
CA VAL A 72 8.35 -22.38 3.55
C VAL A 72 7.69 -23.73 3.73
N LYS A 73 7.63 -24.20 4.98
CA LYS A 73 6.88 -25.41 5.32
C LYS A 73 5.38 -25.16 5.14
N LEU A 74 4.74 -25.95 4.27
CA LEU A 74 3.30 -25.88 4.05
C LEU A 74 2.52 -26.30 5.32
N ARG A 75 1.46 -25.56 5.61
CA ARG A 75 0.52 -25.68 6.72
C ARG A 75 -0.89 -25.47 6.16
N ASP A 76 -1.90 -25.86 6.94
CA ASP A 76 -3.28 -25.85 6.47
C ASP A 76 -3.86 -24.44 6.30
N THR A 77 -3.39 -23.48 7.10
CA THR A 77 -3.71 -22.06 6.87
C THR A 77 -2.59 -21.41 6.06
N ILE A 78 -2.94 -20.79 4.94
CA ILE A 78 -2.00 -20.18 4.02
C ILE A 78 -2.27 -18.69 3.97
N ILE A 79 -1.21 -17.89 4.10
CA ILE A 79 -1.26 -16.44 3.98
C ILE A 79 -0.31 -16.03 2.87
N ILE A 80 -0.83 -15.43 1.81
CA ILE A 80 -0.04 -15.02 0.65
C ILE A 80 -0.17 -13.51 0.49
N LYS A 81 0.95 -12.80 0.50
CA LYS A 81 1.01 -11.43 -0.03
C LYS A 81 1.32 -11.49 -1.52
N TYR A 82 0.51 -10.81 -2.33
CA TYR A 82 0.72 -10.70 -3.77
C TYR A 82 0.90 -9.24 -4.20
N ASP A 83 2.00 -8.97 -4.90
CA ASP A 83 2.32 -7.66 -5.46
C ASP A 83 2.20 -7.66 -7.00
N PHE A 84 1.39 -6.76 -7.54
CA PHE A 84 1.18 -6.63 -8.99
C PHE A 84 2.30 -5.83 -9.65
N ASN A 85 2.59 -6.15 -10.91
CA ASN A 85 3.51 -5.35 -11.72
C ASN A 85 2.87 -3.98 -12.03
N ASN A 86 3.69 -2.93 -12.10
CA ASN A 86 3.25 -1.53 -12.21
C ASN A 86 2.47 -1.02 -10.99
N ASP A 87 2.61 -1.66 -9.83
CA ASP A 87 2.05 -1.15 -8.58
C ASP A 87 2.70 0.21 -8.22
N ALA A 88 1.86 1.21 -8.00
CA ALA A 88 2.29 2.55 -7.61
C ALA A 88 2.59 2.68 -6.10
N CYS A 89 2.38 1.62 -5.32
CA CYS A 89 2.65 1.65 -3.89
C CYS A 89 4.11 2.01 -3.60
N TRP A 90 4.31 2.94 -2.66
CA TRP A 90 5.63 3.47 -2.29
C TRP A 90 6.33 4.29 -3.38
N ASN A 91 5.63 4.72 -4.44
CA ASN A 91 6.22 5.62 -5.44
C ASN A 91 6.70 6.95 -4.86
N ASP A 92 6.06 7.43 -3.80
CA ASP A 92 6.47 8.66 -3.10
C ASP A 92 7.88 8.55 -2.48
N LEU A 93 8.37 7.31 -2.29
CA LEU A 93 9.72 7.06 -1.79
C LEU A 93 10.77 7.03 -2.92
N ARG A 94 10.38 7.11 -4.19
CA ARG A 94 11.31 6.92 -5.34
C ARG A 94 12.50 7.88 -5.34
N ASN A 95 12.33 9.09 -4.82
CA ASN A 95 13.35 10.13 -4.78
C ASN A 95 14.16 10.16 -3.47
N GLN A 96 13.90 9.21 -2.56
CA GLN A 96 14.65 9.11 -1.30
C GLN A 96 16.04 8.51 -1.55
N ASN A 97 16.97 8.77 -0.64
CA ASN A 97 18.32 8.23 -0.73
C ASN A 97 18.36 6.72 -0.43
N ASN A 98 19.39 6.04 -0.93
CA ASN A 98 19.53 4.58 -0.80
C ASN A 98 19.59 4.09 0.66
N ALA A 99 20.19 4.85 1.58
CA ALA A 99 20.26 4.46 2.99
C ALA A 99 18.86 4.43 3.61
N PHE A 100 18.07 5.49 3.41
CA PHE A 100 16.69 5.54 3.84
C PHE A 100 15.85 4.41 3.24
N LEU A 101 16.00 4.14 1.93
CA LEU A 101 15.27 3.06 1.27
C LEU A 101 15.64 1.68 1.82
N ASN A 102 16.91 1.47 2.19
CA ASN A 102 17.36 0.23 2.83
C ASN A 102 16.77 0.08 4.24
N ASP A 103 16.71 1.16 5.03
CA ASP A 103 16.11 1.14 6.36
C ASP A 103 14.61 0.82 6.31
N VAL A 104 13.88 1.44 5.38
CA VAL A 104 12.46 1.14 5.14
C VAL A 104 12.28 -0.33 4.75
N ARG A 105 13.14 -0.85 3.87
CA ARG A 105 13.09 -2.26 3.44
C ARG A 105 13.34 -3.20 4.62
N TRP A 106 14.35 -2.91 5.44
CA TRP A 106 14.68 -3.71 6.62
C TRP A 106 13.55 -3.69 7.65
N ALA A 107 12.99 -2.51 7.94
CA ALA A 107 11.86 -2.36 8.85
C ALA A 107 10.63 -3.13 8.36
N PHE A 108 10.35 -3.09 7.06
CA PHE A 108 9.26 -3.87 6.45
C PHE A 108 9.45 -5.37 6.64
N GLN A 109 10.63 -5.92 6.36
CA GLN A 109 10.89 -7.35 6.56
C GLN A 109 10.86 -7.76 8.03
N LYS A 110 11.49 -6.98 8.90
CA LYS A 110 11.45 -7.25 10.33
C LYS A 110 10.02 -7.31 10.84
N ASN A 111 9.16 -6.39 10.40
CA ASN A 111 7.74 -6.40 10.75
C ASN A 111 7.02 -7.67 10.27
N ILE A 112 7.35 -8.18 9.09
CA ILE A 112 6.80 -9.45 8.58
C ILE A 112 7.28 -10.61 9.45
N ILE A 113 8.58 -10.70 9.73
CA ILE A 113 9.17 -11.77 10.56
C ILE A 113 8.54 -11.77 11.96
N ASP A 114 8.46 -10.61 12.61
CA ASP A 114 7.91 -10.47 13.96
C ASP A 114 6.43 -10.85 14.03
N LYS A 115 5.65 -10.53 12.99
CA LYS A 115 4.23 -10.92 12.90
C LYS A 115 4.05 -12.38 12.49
N ALA A 116 4.91 -12.90 11.62
CA ALA A 116 4.90 -14.30 11.20
C ALA A 116 5.21 -15.25 12.37
N ALA A 117 6.14 -14.86 13.25
CA ALA A 117 6.46 -15.60 14.46
C ALA A 117 5.25 -15.81 15.38
N LYS A 118 4.27 -14.89 15.35
CA LYS A 118 3.01 -14.99 16.11
C LYS A 118 1.97 -15.92 15.44
N ARG A 119 2.29 -16.48 14.27
CA ARG A 119 1.41 -17.37 13.49
C ARG A 119 2.09 -18.70 13.14
N PRO A 120 2.57 -19.49 14.12
CA PRO A 120 3.33 -20.71 13.85
C PRO A 120 2.54 -21.82 13.11
N LYS A 121 1.21 -21.69 13.06
CA LYS A 121 0.30 -22.63 12.38
C LYS A 121 -0.04 -22.22 10.93
N ALA A 122 0.46 -21.08 10.45
CA ALA A 122 0.22 -20.62 9.09
C ALA A 122 1.49 -20.66 8.24
N SER A 123 1.36 -20.96 6.95
CA SER A 123 2.41 -20.75 5.97
C SER A 123 2.28 -19.36 5.39
N ILE A 124 3.38 -18.60 5.39
CA ILE A 124 3.39 -17.22 4.97
C ILE A 124 4.27 -17.09 3.73
N TYR A 125 3.69 -16.61 2.65
CA TYR A 125 4.35 -16.45 1.36
C TYR A 125 4.27 -14.99 0.90
N GLN A 126 5.30 -14.56 0.18
CA GLN A 126 5.27 -13.31 -0.56
C GLN A 126 5.57 -13.64 -2.02
N TYR A 127 4.67 -13.24 -2.92
CA TYR A 127 4.78 -13.42 -4.36
C TYR A 127 4.61 -12.07 -5.06
N LYS A 128 5.25 -11.95 -6.22
CA LYS A 128 5.04 -10.85 -7.16
C LYS A 128 4.70 -11.37 -8.54
N GLU A 129 3.93 -10.58 -9.28
CA GLU A 129 3.68 -10.81 -10.69
C GLU A 129 4.99 -10.72 -11.51
N ILE A 130 5.03 -11.36 -12.68
CA ILE A 130 6.16 -11.19 -13.59
C ILE A 130 6.25 -9.73 -14.06
N GLY A 131 7.45 -9.16 -13.97
CA GLY A 131 7.71 -7.79 -14.44
C GLY A 131 8.92 -7.16 -13.78
N LYS A 132 9.18 -5.90 -14.14
CA LYS A 132 10.29 -5.10 -13.60
C LYS A 132 9.83 -3.82 -12.90
N ASN A 133 8.54 -3.49 -12.99
CA ASN A 133 8.02 -2.21 -12.52
C ASN A 133 7.48 -2.37 -11.10
N PHE A 134 8.41 -2.53 -10.15
CA PHE A 134 8.14 -2.59 -8.72
C PHE A 134 8.89 -1.46 -8.01
N SER A 135 8.38 -1.04 -6.85
CA SER A 135 9.08 -0.05 -6.03
C SER A 135 10.44 -0.58 -5.57
N GLN A 136 11.40 0.32 -5.33
CA GLN A 136 12.74 -0.03 -4.86
C GLN A 136 12.73 -0.78 -3.52
N ILE A 137 11.68 -0.59 -2.72
CA ILE A 137 11.46 -1.32 -1.47
C ILE A 137 11.18 -2.80 -1.76
N LYS A 138 10.43 -3.12 -2.82
CA LYS A 138 9.98 -4.47 -3.19
C LYS A 138 10.92 -5.20 -4.16
N SER A 139 11.87 -4.52 -4.79
CA SER A 139 12.62 -5.05 -5.93
C SER A 139 13.94 -5.77 -5.59
N SER A 140 14.45 -5.70 -4.35
CA SER A 140 15.73 -6.32 -3.98
C SER A 140 15.74 -6.90 -2.56
N GLY A 141 16.42 -8.04 -2.36
CA GLY A 141 16.79 -8.55 -1.03
C GLY A 141 15.65 -9.06 -0.13
N LEU A 142 14.44 -9.25 -0.67
CA LEU A 142 13.29 -9.76 0.07
C LEU A 142 12.97 -11.19 -0.35
N GLU A 143 12.45 -12.00 0.58
CA GLU A 143 11.97 -13.37 0.33
C GLU A 143 10.65 -13.37 -0.48
N ILE A 144 10.69 -12.77 -1.68
CA ILE A 144 9.55 -12.62 -2.58
C ILE A 144 9.80 -13.46 -3.82
N GLU A 145 8.96 -14.46 -4.03
CA GLU A 145 8.98 -15.31 -5.21
C GLU A 145 8.28 -14.65 -6.40
N THR A 146 8.63 -15.08 -7.61
CA THR A 146 7.92 -14.62 -8.82
C THR A 146 6.87 -15.63 -9.22
N ASP A 147 5.61 -15.21 -9.27
CA ASP A 147 4.49 -16.04 -9.71
C ASP A 147 4.53 -16.24 -11.23
N SER A 148 4.40 -17.48 -11.70
CA SER A 148 4.29 -17.82 -13.12
C SER A 148 2.94 -17.43 -13.75
N GLY A 149 2.09 -16.75 -12.97
CA GLY A 149 0.72 -16.34 -13.29
C GLY A 149 -0.34 -17.29 -12.74
N PHE A 150 0.06 -18.35 -12.01
CA PHE A 150 -0.88 -19.28 -11.39
C PHE A 150 -1.68 -18.59 -10.29
N LEU A 151 -1.00 -17.93 -9.35
CA LEU A 151 -1.67 -17.24 -8.24
C LEU A 151 -2.53 -16.08 -8.74
N ARG A 152 -2.05 -15.34 -9.76
CA ARG A 152 -2.81 -14.29 -10.46
C ARG A 152 -4.17 -14.79 -10.93
N ARG A 153 -4.20 -15.94 -11.62
CA ARG A 153 -5.44 -16.52 -12.17
C ARG A 153 -6.35 -17.09 -11.09
N LEU A 154 -5.77 -17.70 -10.06
CA LEU A 154 -6.52 -18.40 -9.03
C LEU A 154 -7.19 -17.43 -8.04
N LEU A 155 -6.40 -16.57 -7.39
CA LEU A 155 -6.83 -15.75 -6.25
C LEU A 155 -6.80 -14.26 -6.54
N PHE A 156 -5.76 -13.78 -7.24
CA PHE A 156 -5.48 -12.36 -7.35
C PHE A 156 -5.90 -11.80 -8.70
N LYS A 157 -7.21 -11.85 -9.04
CA LYS A 157 -7.71 -11.54 -10.39
C LYS A 157 -7.75 -10.04 -10.72
N GLU A 158 -7.90 -9.18 -9.71
CA GLU A 158 -7.96 -7.73 -9.89
C GLU A 158 -6.62 -7.10 -9.50
N PRO A 159 -5.95 -6.34 -10.38
CA PRO A 159 -4.74 -5.62 -10.03
C PRO A 159 -5.09 -4.43 -9.13
N ILE A 160 -4.54 -4.43 -7.92
CA ILE A 160 -4.82 -3.41 -6.90
C ILE A 160 -3.53 -2.73 -6.45
N THR A 161 -3.56 -1.40 -6.34
CA THR A 161 -2.44 -0.64 -5.77
C THR A 161 -2.15 -1.09 -4.34
N CYS A 162 -0.87 -1.22 -4.01
CA CYS A 162 -0.34 -1.82 -2.79
C CYS A 162 -0.57 -3.33 -2.66
N GLY A 163 -0.99 -4.00 -3.74
CA GLY A 163 -1.16 -5.44 -3.80
C GLY A 163 -2.32 -5.94 -2.94
N THR A 164 -2.50 -7.25 -2.96
CA THR A 164 -3.58 -7.95 -2.27
C THR A 164 -2.99 -9.08 -1.44
N SER A 165 -3.52 -9.30 -0.24
CA SER A 165 -3.17 -10.46 0.57
C SER A 165 -4.33 -11.45 0.56
N ALA A 166 -4.04 -12.75 0.54
CA ALA A 166 -5.02 -13.82 0.71
C ALA A 166 -4.75 -14.56 2.01
N ILE A 167 -5.80 -14.89 2.75
CA ILE A 167 -5.79 -15.88 3.83
C ILE A 167 -6.68 -17.02 3.35
N VAL A 168 -6.10 -18.19 3.12
CA VAL A 168 -6.81 -19.42 2.71
C VAL A 168 -6.85 -20.36 3.91
N LEU A 169 -8.06 -20.81 4.26
CA LEU A 169 -8.34 -21.73 5.35
C LEU A 169 -8.28 -23.19 4.88
N PRO A 170 -8.18 -24.17 5.80
CA PRO A 170 -8.07 -25.58 5.45
C PRO A 170 -9.26 -26.13 4.64
N ASP A 171 -10.44 -25.51 4.77
CA ASP A 171 -11.66 -25.87 4.05
C ASP A 171 -11.79 -25.18 2.69
N GLY A 172 -10.74 -24.50 2.22
CA GLY A 172 -10.70 -23.79 0.94
C GLY A 172 -11.41 -22.43 0.95
N LYS A 173 -12.06 -22.03 2.05
CA LYS A 173 -12.56 -20.65 2.18
C LYS A 173 -11.38 -19.69 2.22
N PHE A 174 -11.54 -18.54 1.57
CA PHE A 174 -10.49 -17.53 1.55
C PHE A 174 -11.02 -16.12 1.75
N LEU A 175 -10.18 -15.30 2.36
CA LEU A 175 -10.37 -13.87 2.54
C LEU A 175 -9.27 -13.14 1.77
N LEU A 176 -9.65 -12.22 0.90
CA LEU A 176 -8.77 -11.27 0.24
C LEU A 176 -8.79 -9.94 1.00
N ILE A 177 -7.61 -9.36 1.18
CA ILE A 177 -7.38 -8.05 1.77
C ILE A 177 -6.72 -7.19 0.68
N LYS A 178 -7.51 -6.32 0.06
CA LYS A 178 -7.11 -5.39 -1.01
C LYS A 178 -6.33 -4.21 -0.42
N SER A 179 -5.48 -3.60 -1.25
CA SER A 179 -4.67 -2.42 -0.89
C SER A 179 -3.90 -2.62 0.42
N ASP A 180 -3.02 -3.62 0.42
CA ASP A 180 -2.32 -4.08 1.62
C ASP A 180 -0.80 -3.76 1.62
N PRO A 181 -0.38 -2.50 1.87
CA PRO A 181 1.01 -2.07 1.74
C PRO A 181 1.96 -2.70 2.79
N GLN A 182 1.44 -3.10 3.95
CA GLN A 182 2.22 -3.53 5.11
C GLN A 182 2.00 -5.00 5.50
N PHE A 183 1.38 -5.78 4.61
CA PHE A 183 1.01 -7.17 4.89
C PHE A 183 0.11 -7.30 6.14
N SER A 184 -0.90 -6.44 6.23
CA SER A 184 -1.89 -6.36 7.32
C SER A 184 -2.71 -7.62 7.51
N ALA A 185 -2.76 -8.54 6.53
CA ALA A 185 -3.32 -9.88 6.74
C ALA A 185 -2.68 -10.60 7.95
N LEU A 186 -1.41 -10.31 8.25
CA LEU A 186 -0.70 -10.81 9.43
C LEU A 186 -1.16 -10.22 10.77
N LEU A 187 -2.06 -9.22 10.76
CA LEU A 187 -2.66 -8.63 11.96
C LEU A 187 -4.00 -9.26 12.35
N LEU A 188 -4.72 -9.89 11.42
CA LEU A 188 -6.07 -10.42 11.68
C LEU A 188 -6.06 -11.70 12.51
N ASN A 189 -6.64 -11.68 13.71
CA ASN A 189 -6.75 -12.90 14.51
C ASN A 189 -7.83 -13.86 13.92
N ALA A 190 -7.96 -15.06 14.47
CA ALA A 190 -8.91 -16.06 13.96
C ALA A 190 -10.36 -15.54 13.97
N LYS A 191 -10.78 -14.85 15.05
CA LYS A 191 -12.11 -14.27 15.17
C LYS A 191 -12.35 -13.20 14.10
N ASP A 192 -11.38 -12.30 13.87
CA ASP A 192 -11.51 -11.27 12.85
C ASP A 192 -11.60 -11.87 11.45
N ILE A 193 -10.88 -12.95 11.18
CA ILE A 193 -10.91 -13.66 9.89
C ILE A 193 -12.28 -14.28 9.68
N GLU A 194 -12.82 -15.00 10.66
CA GLU A 194 -14.14 -15.63 10.59
C GLU A 194 -15.25 -14.60 10.39
N GLU A 195 -15.22 -13.50 11.15
CA GLU A 195 -16.18 -12.42 11.03
C GLU A 195 -16.17 -11.81 9.62
N LYS A 196 -14.97 -11.47 9.11
CA LYS A 196 -14.82 -10.87 7.78
C LYS A 196 -15.19 -11.85 6.67
N LEU A 197 -14.88 -13.14 6.81
CA LEU A 197 -15.32 -14.18 5.88
C LEU A 197 -16.85 -14.25 5.85
N PHE A 198 -17.50 -14.33 7.01
CA PHE A 198 -18.96 -14.40 7.09
C PHE A 198 -19.62 -13.18 6.44
N GLN A 199 -19.17 -11.97 6.79
CA GLN A 199 -19.70 -10.72 6.24
C GLN A 199 -19.56 -10.63 4.71
N ASN A 200 -18.47 -11.16 4.15
CA ASN A 200 -18.17 -11.03 2.72
C ASN A 200 -18.63 -12.22 1.87
N LEU A 201 -18.85 -13.39 2.46
CA LEU A 201 -19.46 -14.55 1.79
C LEU A 201 -20.98 -14.43 1.71
N VAL A 202 -21.60 -13.86 2.74
CA VAL A 202 -23.07 -13.83 2.87
C VAL A 202 -23.69 -12.63 2.16
N LYS A 203 -22.89 -11.64 1.70
CA LYS A 203 -23.31 -10.34 1.09
C LYS A 203 -24.82 -10.28 0.83
N VAL A 204 -25.57 -9.95 1.88
CA VAL A 204 -27.00 -9.68 1.75
C VAL A 204 -27.06 -8.45 0.85
N PRO A 205 -27.78 -8.50 -0.29
CA PRO A 205 -27.92 -7.33 -1.13
C PRO A 205 -28.49 -6.19 -0.25
N LYS A 206 -27.73 -5.09 -0.16
CA LYS A 206 -28.25 -3.82 0.36
C LYS A 206 -29.21 -3.22 -0.66
#